data_AF-A0A1Z5KTB8-F1
#
_entry.id   AF-A0A1Z5KTB8-F1
#
_cell.length_a   1.000
_cell.length_b   1.000
_cell.length_c   1.000
_cell.angle_alpha   90.00
_cell.angle_beta   90.00
_cell.angle_gamma   90.00
#
_symmetry.space_group_name_H-M   'P 1'
#
loop_
_entity.id
_entity.type
_entity.pdbx_description
1 polymer ?
#
loop_
_entity_poly.entity_id
_entity_poly.type
_entity_poly.pdbx_seq_one_letter_code
_entity_poly.pdbx_strand_id
1 'polypeptide(L)'
;MNNQARRQPLLQLMRRDRLSSRQEALHPKRSFPMYKLLREPTSLDEFDWKKLRRIAIWRENGTVIIICQNWVDSFWERHLCLVLENVCEKNFHCTIYGETDAAIAETFAFFGSLQHASEKQTEIACYSKKKNELEFDFTNSLQPTQLAQVLDSNPTRRVCINAKLSPEQAVILASRPYPLDLRLMGHGVAFLDDGKAFVDALENRVSTFGSLDLFQSRNRMCLSSANLRRLSNLEKLKIVSYNRECALTPLSAKVNVLNYRLFSCHIEPEDFISCEIRARDLTLHLWQFSDEHIATLTAFLNQVTTCGHIERLCLSIESTEPFDFDDVAPVARALIRVIYANPNLQCLDLSKTESRFYWGPHFQGVFEAIEGHPSLRTLVVQSFATKFDSLEGYLDKAEGEFVQRYYFNRSTLQHLLSRNRNVVVQDKSGKKCTDGSTIDELYALNKFYNGSAGLVAEATVVRPPLVATTLAEGASKSFQRTALLLANHTDTLCEFIHTLNLDCTFSPTSLSRESSQCNRIRKRKKSGDAAIFARKTTRNEN
;
A
#
# COMPACT_ATOMS: atom_id res chain seq x y z
N MET A 1 -31.50 -2.84 -13.28
CA MET A 1 -31.24 -3.61 -14.51
C MET A 1 -31.78 -5.03 -14.35
N ASN A 2 -32.42 -5.56 -15.39
CA ASN A 2 -33.28 -6.75 -15.38
C ASN A 2 -32.58 -8.05 -14.95
N ASN A 3 -33.06 -8.68 -13.87
CA ASN A 3 -32.67 -10.04 -13.45
C ASN A 3 -32.93 -11.12 -14.52
N GLN A 4 -33.76 -10.85 -15.54
CA GLN A 4 -34.00 -11.78 -16.66
C GLN A 4 -32.79 -11.94 -17.59
N ALA A 5 -31.98 -10.90 -17.83
CA ALA A 5 -30.80 -11.01 -18.70
C ALA A 5 -29.72 -11.94 -18.13
N ARG A 6 -29.67 -12.10 -16.81
CA ARG A 6 -28.76 -13.05 -16.13
C ARG A 6 -29.13 -14.52 -16.31
N ARG A 7 -30.31 -14.84 -16.88
CA ARG A 7 -30.74 -16.24 -17.07
C ARG A 7 -30.24 -16.87 -18.36
N GLN A 8 -29.87 -16.08 -19.36
CA GLN A 8 -29.30 -16.65 -20.59
C GLN A 8 -27.82 -16.98 -20.40
N PRO A 9 -27.36 -18.16 -20.85
CA PRO A 9 -25.95 -18.53 -20.78
C PRO A 9 -25.11 -17.53 -21.59
N LEU A 10 -23.99 -17.10 -21.02
CA LEU A 10 -23.06 -16.16 -21.68
C LEU A 10 -22.24 -16.85 -22.79
N LEU A 11 -21.84 -18.10 -22.55
CA LEU A 11 -20.95 -18.86 -23.40
C LEU A 11 -21.63 -20.14 -23.90
N GLN A 12 -21.41 -20.46 -25.18
CA GLN A 12 -21.80 -21.74 -25.78
C GLN A 12 -20.55 -22.50 -26.22
N LEU A 13 -20.40 -23.74 -25.74
CA LEU A 13 -19.32 -24.62 -26.17
C LEU A 13 -19.46 -24.95 -27.66
N MET A 14 -18.40 -24.74 -28.43
CA MET A 14 -18.33 -25.12 -29.83
C MET A 14 -17.88 -26.58 -29.92
N ARG A 15 -18.60 -27.39 -30.71
CA ARG A 15 -18.21 -28.78 -30.92
C ARG A 15 -16.95 -28.81 -31.78
N ARG A 16 -15.96 -29.61 -31.38
CA ARG A 16 -14.64 -29.66 -32.02
C ARG A 16 -14.71 -30.07 -33.49
N ASP A 17 -15.60 -31.01 -33.82
CA ASP A 17 -15.89 -31.47 -35.19
C ASP A 17 -16.54 -30.40 -36.09
N ARG A 18 -16.89 -29.24 -35.52
CA ARG A 18 -17.53 -28.12 -36.23
C ARG A 18 -16.69 -26.84 -36.23
N LEU A 19 -15.43 -26.91 -35.78
CA LEU A 19 -14.53 -25.78 -35.89
C LEU A 19 -14.15 -25.59 -37.36
N SER A 20 -14.17 -24.35 -37.83
CA SER A 20 -13.62 -24.00 -39.15
C SER A 20 -12.10 -24.15 -39.15
N SER A 21 -11.48 -24.32 -40.33
CA SER A 21 -10.01 -24.39 -40.44
C SER A 21 -9.30 -23.17 -39.84
N ARG A 22 -9.93 -21.99 -39.93
CA ARG A 22 -9.45 -20.75 -39.30
C ARG A 22 -9.46 -20.83 -37.77
N GLN A 23 -10.56 -21.32 -37.19
CA GLN A 23 -10.68 -21.56 -35.76
C GLN A 23 -9.70 -22.61 -35.27
N GLU A 24 -9.48 -23.68 -36.04
CA GLU A 24 -8.51 -24.72 -35.73
C GLU A 24 -7.07 -24.22 -35.77
N ALA A 25 -6.72 -23.34 -36.71
CA ALA A 25 -5.39 -22.74 -36.80
C ALA A 25 -5.06 -21.88 -35.57
N LEU A 26 -6.01 -21.02 -35.15
CA LEU A 26 -5.90 -20.18 -33.96
C LEU A 26 -6.11 -20.95 -32.65
N HIS A 27 -6.50 -22.24 -32.71
CA HIS A 27 -6.71 -23.08 -31.54
C HIS A 27 -5.36 -23.56 -30.99
N PRO A 28 -5.02 -23.34 -29.71
CA PRO A 28 -3.76 -23.82 -29.18
C PRO A 28 -3.66 -25.34 -29.23
N LYS A 29 -2.45 -25.84 -29.50
CA LYS A 29 -2.14 -27.28 -29.45
C LYS A 29 -2.56 -27.95 -28.13
N ARG A 30 -2.61 -27.21 -27.02
CA ARG A 30 -3.21 -27.67 -25.76
C ARG A 30 -4.73 -27.61 -25.90
N SER A 31 -5.42 -28.73 -25.79
CA SER A 31 -6.88 -28.85 -25.97
C SER A 31 -7.72 -27.96 -25.02
N PHE A 32 -7.85 -26.67 -25.30
CA PHE A 32 -8.76 -25.76 -24.60
C PHE A 32 -10.17 -25.91 -25.19
N PRO A 33 -11.23 -26.09 -24.37
CA PRO A 33 -12.59 -26.01 -24.87
C PRO A 33 -12.84 -24.60 -25.44
N MET A 34 -13.24 -24.54 -26.71
CA MET A 34 -13.54 -23.29 -27.41
C MET A 34 -15.02 -22.96 -27.27
N TYR A 35 -15.30 -21.73 -26.86
CA TYR A 35 -16.64 -21.19 -26.69
C TYR A 35 -16.85 -20.04 -27.66
N LYS A 36 -18.11 -19.76 -27.96
CA LYS A 36 -18.53 -18.46 -28.54
C LYS A 36 -19.40 -17.71 -27.55
N LEU A 37 -19.38 -16.40 -27.61
CA LEU A 37 -20.29 -15.54 -26.87
C LEU A 37 -21.69 -15.62 -27.49
N LEU A 38 -22.71 -15.82 -26.66
CA LEU A 38 -24.11 -15.77 -27.10
C LEU A 38 -24.70 -14.36 -27.07
N ARG A 39 -24.03 -13.45 -26.35
CA ARG A 39 -24.31 -12.02 -26.24
C ARG A 39 -23.06 -11.32 -25.74
N GLU A 40 -23.01 -10.00 -25.92
CA GLU A 40 -21.92 -9.19 -25.39
C GLU A 40 -22.04 -9.03 -23.87
N PRO A 41 -21.02 -9.43 -23.08
CA PRO A 41 -20.95 -9.12 -21.66
C PRO A 41 -20.74 -7.62 -21.46
N THR A 42 -21.30 -7.11 -20.38
CA THR A 42 -21.12 -5.73 -19.91
C THR A 42 -20.15 -5.66 -18.72
N SER A 43 -19.95 -6.77 -18.01
CA SER A 43 -19.07 -6.89 -16.86
C SER A 43 -18.27 -8.20 -16.87
N LEU A 44 -17.06 -8.17 -16.31
CA LEU A 44 -16.25 -9.35 -16.01
C LEU A 44 -16.94 -10.28 -15.00
N ASP A 45 -17.85 -9.76 -14.17
CA ASP A 45 -18.60 -10.55 -13.18
C ASP A 45 -19.66 -11.49 -13.80
N GLU A 46 -19.95 -11.32 -15.09
CA GLU A 46 -20.90 -12.17 -15.81
C GLU A 46 -20.31 -13.55 -16.16
N PHE A 47 -18.99 -13.68 -16.08
CA PHE A 47 -18.29 -14.93 -16.32
C PHE A 47 -18.23 -15.77 -15.04
N ASP A 48 -18.55 -17.07 -15.15
CA ASP A 48 -18.36 -18.02 -14.04
C ASP A 48 -16.88 -18.45 -13.96
N TRP A 49 -16.02 -17.55 -13.50
CA TRP A 49 -14.57 -17.77 -13.41
C TRP A 49 -14.17 -18.99 -12.56
N LYS A 50 -15.07 -19.49 -11.68
CA LYS A 50 -14.82 -20.71 -10.91
C LYS A 50 -14.84 -21.94 -11.81
N LYS A 51 -15.73 -21.97 -12.80
CA LYS A 51 -15.84 -23.03 -13.82
C LYS A 51 -14.90 -22.80 -15.00
N LEU A 52 -14.66 -21.55 -15.39
CA LEU A 52 -13.92 -21.18 -16.59
C LEU A 52 -12.41 -21.02 -16.33
N ARG A 53 -11.74 -22.08 -15.85
CA ARG A 53 -10.30 -21.99 -15.50
C ARG A 53 -9.35 -22.05 -16.69
N ARG A 54 -9.77 -22.69 -17.79
CA ARG A 54 -8.97 -22.95 -18.99
C ARG A 54 -9.90 -23.02 -20.19
N ILE A 55 -10.14 -21.88 -20.83
CA ILE A 55 -11.08 -21.79 -21.97
C ILE A 55 -10.47 -20.96 -23.10
N ALA A 56 -11.01 -21.15 -24.30
CA ALA A 56 -10.81 -20.24 -25.42
C ALA A 56 -12.17 -19.64 -25.81
N ILE A 57 -12.21 -18.35 -26.14
CA ILE A 57 -13.42 -17.64 -26.57
C ILE A 57 -13.18 -17.10 -27.96
N TRP A 58 -13.92 -17.63 -28.94
CA TRP A 58 -13.94 -17.15 -30.31
C TRP A 58 -14.78 -15.87 -30.41
N ARG A 59 -14.24 -14.85 -31.09
CA ARG A 59 -14.92 -13.59 -31.42
C ARG A 59 -15.21 -13.53 -32.93
N GLU A 60 -16.28 -12.84 -33.30
CA GLU A 60 -16.69 -12.71 -34.70
C GLU A 60 -15.68 -11.97 -35.58
N ASN A 61 -14.88 -11.08 -34.99
CA ASN A 61 -13.79 -10.37 -35.67
C ASN A 61 -12.56 -11.26 -35.98
N GLY A 62 -12.67 -12.58 -35.78
CA GLY A 62 -11.60 -13.53 -36.12
C GLY A 62 -10.50 -13.63 -35.08
N THR A 63 -10.76 -13.20 -33.84
CA THR A 63 -9.81 -13.34 -32.73
C THR A 63 -10.23 -14.43 -31.74
N VAL A 64 -9.26 -14.89 -30.96
CA VAL A 64 -9.46 -15.87 -29.88
C VAL A 64 -8.89 -15.33 -28.58
N ILE A 65 -9.73 -15.25 -27.55
CA ILE A 65 -9.31 -14.93 -26.17
C ILE A 65 -9.09 -16.23 -25.43
N ILE A 66 -7.86 -16.48 -24.99
CA ILE A 66 -7.49 -17.67 -24.21
C ILE A 66 -7.35 -17.25 -22.78
N ILE A 67 -8.03 -17.93 -21.87
CA ILE A 67 -8.05 -17.59 -20.45
C ILE A 67 -7.54 -18.80 -19.66
N CYS A 68 -6.51 -18.56 -18.85
CA CYS A 68 -5.85 -19.60 -18.06
C CYS A 68 -5.27 -19.03 -16.76
N GLN A 69 -5.02 -19.91 -15.78
CA GLN A 69 -4.43 -19.52 -14.49
C GLN A 69 -2.90 -19.40 -14.54
N ASN A 70 -2.25 -20.00 -15.53
CA ASN A 70 -0.80 -20.02 -15.68
C ASN A 70 -0.45 -19.65 -17.12
N TRP A 71 0.67 -18.95 -17.32
CA TRP A 71 1.21 -18.66 -18.65
C TRP A 71 1.30 -19.93 -19.52
N VAL A 72 0.85 -19.82 -20.77
CA VAL A 72 1.03 -20.87 -21.77
C VAL A 72 2.29 -20.52 -22.56
N ASP A 73 3.34 -21.35 -22.51
CA ASP A 73 4.65 -20.98 -23.08
C ASP A 73 4.78 -21.14 -24.60
N SER A 74 3.72 -21.57 -25.31
CA SER A 74 3.77 -21.82 -26.74
C SER A 74 2.87 -20.83 -27.50
N PHE A 75 3.45 -19.70 -27.91
CA PHE A 75 2.82 -18.74 -28.81
C PHE A 75 3.48 -18.83 -30.19
N TRP A 76 2.73 -19.23 -31.21
CA TRP A 76 3.23 -19.37 -32.57
C TRP A 76 2.71 -18.30 -33.54
N GLU A 77 1.75 -17.49 -33.10
CA GLU A 77 1.07 -16.48 -33.92
C GLU A 77 1.10 -15.10 -33.25
N ARG A 78 0.63 -14.08 -33.97
CA ARG A 78 0.45 -12.72 -33.42
C ARG A 78 -0.49 -12.77 -32.23
N HIS A 79 -0.06 -12.18 -31.12
CA HIS A 79 -0.83 -12.21 -29.90
C HIS A 79 -0.51 -11.04 -28.98
N LEU A 80 -1.50 -10.67 -28.17
CA LEU A 80 -1.34 -9.78 -27.03
C LEU A 80 -1.56 -10.58 -25.74
N CYS A 81 -0.59 -10.55 -24.84
CA CYS A 81 -0.73 -11.11 -23.51
C CYS A 81 -1.26 -10.05 -22.54
N LEU A 82 -2.24 -10.40 -21.73
CA LEU A 82 -2.74 -9.55 -20.65
C LEU A 82 -2.94 -10.35 -19.36
N VAL A 83 -2.80 -9.69 -18.22
CA VAL A 83 -3.13 -10.24 -16.91
C VAL A 83 -4.21 -9.37 -16.29
N LEU A 84 -5.27 -10.00 -15.84
CA LEU A 84 -6.29 -9.38 -15.00
C LEU A 84 -6.04 -9.81 -13.56
N GLU A 85 -5.57 -8.89 -12.73
CA GLU A 85 -5.30 -9.17 -11.31
C GLU A 85 -6.49 -8.79 -10.43
N ASN A 86 -6.67 -9.57 -9.36
CA ASN A 86 -7.71 -9.38 -8.34
C ASN A 86 -9.15 -9.41 -8.88
N VAL A 87 -9.38 -9.99 -10.06
CA VAL A 87 -10.74 -10.25 -10.56
C VAL A 87 -11.30 -11.45 -9.81
N CYS A 88 -12.37 -11.25 -9.05
CA CYS A 88 -12.95 -12.29 -8.18
C CYS A 88 -11.89 -13.00 -7.29
N GLU A 89 -10.95 -12.22 -6.74
CA GLU A 89 -9.87 -12.69 -5.85
C GLU A 89 -8.86 -13.64 -6.52
N LYS A 90 -8.76 -13.61 -7.84
CA LYS A 90 -7.83 -14.42 -8.63
C LYS A 90 -7.14 -13.57 -9.68
N ASN A 91 -6.03 -14.10 -10.18
CA ASN A 91 -5.33 -13.58 -11.34
C ASN A 91 -5.66 -14.46 -12.55
N PHE A 92 -6.00 -13.82 -13.67
CA PHE A 92 -6.24 -14.49 -14.93
C PHE A 92 -5.20 -14.04 -15.95
N HIS A 93 -4.51 -15.01 -16.52
CA HIS A 93 -3.66 -14.79 -17.67
C HIS A 93 -4.52 -14.97 -18.91
N CYS A 94 -4.61 -13.93 -19.71
CA CYS A 94 -5.29 -13.97 -20.98
C CYS A 94 -4.33 -13.74 -22.14
N THR A 95 -4.60 -14.39 -23.26
CA THR A 95 -3.90 -14.15 -24.51
C THR A 95 -4.91 -13.96 -25.61
N ILE A 96 -4.81 -12.86 -26.34
CA ILE A 96 -5.65 -12.55 -27.49
C ILE A 96 -4.84 -12.88 -28.73
N TYR A 97 -5.32 -13.84 -29.53
CA TYR A 97 -4.75 -14.19 -30.83
C TYR A 97 -5.61 -13.60 -31.94
N GLY A 98 -4.98 -13.29 -33.07
CA GLY A 98 -5.67 -12.83 -34.26
C GLY A 98 -4.73 -12.74 -35.45
N GLU A 99 -5.32 -12.63 -36.63
CA GLU A 99 -4.54 -12.53 -37.88
C GLU A 99 -3.96 -11.12 -38.09
N THR A 100 -4.62 -10.10 -37.54
CA THR A 100 -4.21 -8.69 -37.66
C THR A 100 -4.16 -8.02 -36.30
N ASP A 101 -3.24 -7.08 -36.15
CA ASP A 101 -3.11 -6.34 -34.90
C ASP A 101 -4.35 -5.44 -34.66
N ALA A 102 -4.99 -4.92 -35.70
CA ALA A 102 -6.24 -4.16 -35.54
C ALA A 102 -7.35 -4.98 -34.88
N ALA A 103 -7.53 -6.25 -35.28
CA ALA A 103 -8.52 -7.13 -34.67
C ALA A 103 -8.16 -7.49 -33.22
N ILE A 104 -6.86 -7.72 -32.94
CA ILE A 104 -6.36 -7.95 -31.57
C ILE A 104 -6.61 -6.71 -30.70
N ALA A 105 -6.34 -5.51 -31.20
CA ALA A 105 -6.54 -4.24 -30.51
C ALA A 105 -8.03 -3.98 -30.21
N GLU A 106 -8.92 -4.26 -31.16
CA GLU A 106 -10.38 -4.18 -30.96
C GLU A 106 -10.84 -5.14 -29.87
N THR A 107 -10.39 -6.40 -29.90
CA THR A 107 -10.74 -7.40 -28.88
C THR A 107 -10.16 -7.04 -27.51
N PHE A 108 -8.96 -6.47 -27.47
CA PHE A 108 -8.38 -5.92 -26.25
C PHE A 108 -9.20 -4.75 -25.70
N ALA A 109 -9.58 -3.79 -26.55
CA ALA A 109 -10.37 -2.64 -26.16
C ALA A 109 -11.72 -3.08 -25.60
N PHE A 110 -12.40 -3.99 -26.30
CA PHE A 110 -13.64 -4.61 -25.85
C PHE A 110 -13.47 -5.28 -24.48
N PHE A 111 -12.49 -6.19 -24.34
CA PHE A 111 -12.33 -6.99 -23.13
C PHE A 111 -11.83 -6.16 -21.94
N GLY A 112 -10.92 -5.22 -22.18
CA GLY A 112 -10.41 -4.28 -21.19
C GLY A 112 -11.45 -3.27 -20.71
N SER A 113 -12.45 -2.96 -21.54
CA SER A 113 -13.56 -2.06 -21.20
C SER A 113 -14.68 -2.71 -20.39
N LEU A 114 -14.65 -4.04 -20.20
CA LEU A 114 -15.65 -4.71 -19.37
C LEU A 114 -15.60 -4.17 -17.94
N GLN A 115 -16.77 -3.84 -17.41
CA GLN A 115 -16.94 -3.32 -16.06
C GLN A 115 -16.53 -4.37 -15.02
N HIS A 116 -16.20 -3.92 -13.81
CA HIS A 116 -15.85 -4.80 -12.70
C HIS A 116 -16.33 -4.24 -11.37
N ALA A 117 -17.14 -5.00 -10.62
CA ALA A 117 -17.79 -4.50 -9.40
C ALA A 117 -16.97 -4.65 -8.11
N SER A 118 -15.70 -5.07 -8.17
CA SER A 118 -14.94 -5.33 -6.94
C SER A 118 -14.55 -4.07 -6.19
N GLU A 119 -14.68 -4.14 -4.87
CA GLU A 119 -14.14 -3.17 -3.92
C GLU A 119 -12.61 -3.14 -3.91
N LYS A 120 -11.95 -4.21 -4.37
CA LYS A 120 -10.49 -4.30 -4.44
C LYS A 120 -9.99 -3.64 -5.72
N GLN A 121 -8.86 -2.95 -5.62
CA GLN A 121 -8.16 -2.41 -6.79
C GLN A 121 -7.80 -3.56 -7.74
N THR A 122 -8.33 -3.51 -8.96
CA THR A 122 -7.96 -4.42 -10.05
C THR A 122 -6.83 -3.86 -10.86
N GLU A 123 -6.07 -4.74 -11.49
CA GLU A 123 -4.99 -4.38 -12.42
C GLU A 123 -5.26 -5.04 -13.77
N ILE A 124 -5.14 -4.27 -14.86
CA ILE A 124 -4.98 -4.81 -16.21
C ILE A 124 -3.55 -4.57 -16.64
N ALA A 125 -2.81 -5.65 -16.86
CA ALA A 125 -1.41 -5.59 -17.22
C ALA A 125 -1.18 -6.17 -18.61
N CYS A 126 -0.72 -5.34 -19.54
CA CYS A 126 -0.43 -5.73 -20.92
C CYS A 126 1.06 -6.08 -21.04
N TYR A 127 1.35 -7.27 -21.56
CA TYR A 127 2.72 -7.76 -21.70
C TYR A 127 3.02 -8.11 -23.14
N SER A 128 4.22 -7.72 -23.55
CA SER A 128 4.80 -8.05 -24.82
C SER A 128 6.05 -8.91 -24.56
N LYS A 129 6.03 -10.18 -24.94
CA LYS A 129 7.15 -11.11 -24.71
C LYS A 129 8.19 -10.89 -25.82
N LYS A 130 9.29 -10.20 -25.48
CA LYS A 130 10.44 -9.88 -26.36
C LYS A 130 11.26 -11.07 -26.87
N LYS A 131 10.67 -12.06 -27.55
CA LYS A 131 11.50 -13.14 -28.14
C LYS A 131 11.24 -13.44 -29.61
N ASN A 132 10.11 -13.04 -30.19
CA ASN A 132 9.76 -13.43 -31.56
C ASN A 132 9.28 -12.22 -32.39
N GLU A 133 9.52 -12.27 -33.71
CA GLU A 133 9.09 -11.26 -34.71
C GLU A 133 7.56 -11.10 -34.85
N LEU A 134 6.78 -11.96 -34.19
CA LEU A 134 5.31 -12.00 -34.25
C LEU A 134 4.67 -11.21 -33.09
N GLU A 135 5.35 -10.18 -32.59
CA GLU A 135 4.89 -9.37 -31.46
C GLU A 135 3.81 -8.38 -31.91
N PHE A 136 2.73 -8.26 -31.12
CA PHE A 136 1.68 -7.26 -31.34
C PHE A 136 2.25 -5.84 -31.26
N ASP A 137 2.08 -5.06 -32.32
CA ASP A 137 2.52 -3.67 -32.34
C ASP A 137 1.55 -2.76 -31.59
N PHE A 138 1.74 -2.66 -30.28
CA PHE A 138 0.91 -1.81 -29.42
C PHE A 138 0.90 -0.35 -29.85
N THR A 139 2.02 0.17 -30.36
CA THR A 139 2.15 1.59 -30.70
C THR A 139 1.26 1.94 -31.89
N ASN A 140 1.33 1.17 -32.97
CA ASN A 140 0.61 1.51 -34.20
C ASN A 140 -0.81 0.93 -34.24
N SER A 141 -1.07 -0.15 -33.49
CA SER A 141 -2.32 -0.90 -33.63
C SER A 141 -3.39 -0.49 -32.64
N LEU A 142 -3.01 -0.14 -31.40
CA LEU A 142 -3.98 0.32 -30.39
C LEU A 142 -4.28 1.81 -30.60
N GLN A 143 -5.47 2.10 -31.11
CA GLN A 143 -5.86 3.48 -31.38
C GLN A 143 -6.03 4.29 -30.08
N PRO A 144 -5.75 5.61 -30.09
CA PRO A 144 -5.96 6.48 -28.93
C PRO A 144 -7.40 6.39 -28.36
N THR A 145 -8.41 6.26 -29.23
CA THR A 145 -9.82 6.11 -28.84
C THR A 145 -10.10 4.78 -28.14
N GLN A 146 -9.46 3.69 -28.59
CA GLN A 146 -9.56 2.37 -27.94
C GLN A 146 -8.90 2.38 -26.55
N LEU A 147 -7.73 3.02 -26.43
CA LEU A 147 -7.08 3.19 -25.13
C LEU A 147 -7.94 4.05 -24.18
N ALA A 148 -8.49 5.16 -24.68
CA ALA A 148 -9.41 5.99 -23.92
C ALA A 148 -10.62 5.19 -23.45
N GLN A 149 -11.23 4.37 -24.31
CA GLN A 149 -12.37 3.52 -23.96
C GLN A 149 -12.05 2.57 -22.80
N VAL A 150 -10.88 1.92 -22.82
CA VAL A 150 -10.44 1.01 -21.74
C VAL A 150 -10.29 1.76 -20.41
N LEU A 151 -9.69 2.94 -20.45
CA LEU A 151 -9.49 3.78 -19.27
C LEU A 151 -10.81 4.33 -18.72
N ASP A 152 -11.64 4.89 -19.60
CA ASP A 152 -12.88 5.58 -19.24
C ASP A 152 -13.93 4.59 -18.70
N SER A 153 -13.86 3.33 -19.15
CA SER A 153 -14.75 2.28 -18.65
C SER A 153 -14.43 1.86 -17.21
N ASN A 154 -13.18 1.93 -16.77
CA ASN A 154 -12.79 1.52 -15.42
C ASN A 154 -11.80 2.51 -14.78
N PRO A 155 -12.26 3.71 -14.37
CA PRO A 155 -11.38 4.80 -13.92
C PRO A 155 -10.48 4.48 -12.72
N THR A 156 -10.91 3.57 -11.85
CA THR A 156 -10.19 3.18 -10.62
C THR A 156 -9.23 2.00 -10.81
N ARG A 157 -9.25 1.37 -11.99
CA ARG A 157 -8.41 0.20 -12.30
C ARG A 157 -6.97 0.65 -12.52
N ARG A 158 -6.00 -0.05 -11.90
CA ARG A 158 -4.59 0.14 -12.22
C ARG A 158 -4.32 -0.40 -13.62
N VAL A 159 -3.59 0.37 -14.42
CA VAL A 159 -3.21 -0.02 -15.77
C VAL A 159 -1.71 -0.21 -15.81
N CYS A 160 -1.26 -1.40 -16.17
CA CYS A 160 0.14 -1.71 -16.41
C CYS A 160 0.38 -1.92 -17.91
N ILE A 161 1.32 -1.17 -18.47
CA ILE A 161 1.68 -1.23 -19.89
C ILE A 161 3.16 -1.62 -20.00
N ASN A 162 3.42 -2.74 -20.69
CA ASN A 162 4.75 -3.16 -21.12
C ASN A 162 4.89 -3.08 -22.64
N ALA A 163 4.83 -1.86 -23.18
CA ALA A 163 4.96 -1.60 -24.60
C ALA A 163 5.52 -0.19 -24.87
N LYS A 164 5.90 0.06 -26.12
CA LYS A 164 6.20 1.42 -26.59
C LYS A 164 4.90 2.19 -26.78
N LEU A 165 4.93 3.49 -26.47
CA LEU A 165 3.77 4.36 -26.55
C LEU A 165 4.00 5.46 -27.58
N SER A 166 3.02 5.67 -28.46
CA SER A 166 3.01 6.83 -29.36
C SER A 166 2.73 8.12 -28.57
N PRO A 167 3.09 9.30 -29.12
CA PRO A 167 2.74 10.59 -28.51
C PRO A 167 1.23 10.74 -28.26
N GLU A 168 0.38 10.27 -29.17
CA GLU A 168 -1.08 10.36 -29.04
C GLU A 168 -1.59 9.47 -27.91
N GLN A 169 -1.07 8.24 -27.79
CA GLN A 169 -1.39 7.35 -26.67
C GLN A 169 -0.93 7.95 -25.34
N ALA A 170 0.26 8.57 -25.32
CA ALA A 170 0.81 9.25 -24.16
C ALA A 170 -0.08 10.41 -23.70
N VAL A 171 -0.61 11.21 -24.65
CA VAL A 171 -1.59 12.27 -24.35
C VAL A 171 -2.85 11.68 -23.73
N ILE A 172 -3.41 10.59 -24.29
CA ILE A 172 -4.62 9.96 -23.73
C ILE A 172 -4.41 9.53 -22.28
N LEU A 173 -3.26 8.92 -21.97
CA LEU A 173 -2.90 8.54 -20.61
C LEU A 173 -2.78 9.76 -19.69
N ALA A 174 -2.07 10.80 -20.12
CA ALA A 174 -1.83 11.99 -19.31
C ALA A 174 -3.06 12.90 -19.15
N SER A 175 -4.03 12.88 -20.07
CA SER A 175 -5.10 13.89 -20.13
C SER A 175 -6.46 13.45 -19.56
N ARG A 176 -6.61 12.21 -19.07
CA ARG A 176 -7.91 11.75 -18.51
C ARG A 176 -8.33 12.65 -17.33
N PRO A 177 -9.61 13.04 -17.21
CA PRO A 177 -10.02 14.03 -16.20
C PRO A 177 -9.96 13.52 -14.74
N TYR A 178 -9.89 12.20 -14.56
CA TYR A 178 -9.80 11.52 -13.26
C TYR A 178 -8.36 11.06 -12.96
N PRO A 179 -8.03 10.77 -11.68
CA PRO A 179 -6.76 10.19 -11.30
C PRO A 179 -6.60 8.77 -11.87
N LEU A 180 -5.42 8.46 -12.39
CA LEU A 180 -4.99 7.17 -12.89
C LEU A 180 -3.93 6.55 -11.96
N ASP A 181 -3.94 5.23 -11.87
CA ASP A 181 -2.83 4.44 -11.33
C ASP A 181 -2.15 3.73 -12.51
N LEU A 182 -1.11 4.38 -13.04
CA LEU A 182 -0.40 3.93 -14.24
C LEU A 182 0.95 3.32 -13.87
N ARG A 183 1.21 2.13 -14.41
CA ARG A 183 2.47 1.43 -14.27
C ARG A 183 3.08 1.15 -15.64
N LEU A 184 4.31 1.61 -15.83
CA LEU A 184 5.09 1.42 -17.05
C LEU A 184 6.24 0.46 -16.69
N MET A 185 6.07 -0.82 -17.05
CA MET A 185 6.97 -1.88 -16.64
C MET A 185 7.58 -2.67 -17.78
N GLY A 186 8.87 -2.98 -17.69
CA GLY A 186 9.54 -3.96 -18.52
C GLY A 186 10.57 -3.35 -19.47
N HIS A 187 11.44 -4.21 -20.03
CA HIS A 187 12.55 -3.77 -20.86
C HIS A 187 12.15 -3.11 -22.18
N GLY A 188 10.87 -3.19 -22.57
CA GLY A 188 10.34 -2.66 -23.83
C GLY A 188 9.67 -1.30 -23.73
N VAL A 189 9.47 -0.79 -22.52
CA VAL A 189 8.67 0.41 -22.31
C VAL A 189 9.46 1.65 -22.61
N ALA A 190 8.96 2.43 -23.55
CA ALA A 190 9.48 3.74 -23.90
C ALA A 190 8.36 4.58 -24.52
N PHE A 191 8.37 5.88 -24.24
CA PHE A 191 7.65 6.82 -25.07
C PHE A 191 8.48 7.09 -26.32
N LEU A 192 7.86 7.09 -27.50
CA LEU A 192 8.58 7.30 -28.76
C LEU A 192 9.16 8.71 -28.92
N ASP A 193 8.66 9.67 -28.15
CA ASP A 193 9.07 11.07 -28.09
C ASP A 193 9.78 11.43 -26.77
N ASP A 194 10.39 10.43 -26.14
CA ASP A 194 11.04 10.53 -24.82
C ASP A 194 10.14 11.09 -23.71
N GLY A 195 8.82 10.94 -23.89
CA GLY A 195 7.79 11.31 -22.93
C GLY A 195 7.35 12.76 -23.00
N LYS A 196 7.76 13.50 -24.04
CA LYS A 196 7.42 14.92 -24.17
C LYS A 196 5.91 15.14 -24.15
N ALA A 197 5.16 14.45 -25.00
CA ALA A 197 3.70 14.61 -25.08
C ALA A 197 2.98 14.18 -23.80
N PHE A 198 3.49 13.16 -23.10
CA PHE A 198 2.98 12.75 -21.79
C PHE A 198 3.11 13.90 -20.78
N VAL A 199 4.31 14.48 -20.67
CA VAL A 199 4.60 15.52 -19.69
C VAL A 199 3.91 16.84 -20.05
N ASP A 200 3.90 17.23 -21.33
CA ASP A 200 3.18 18.42 -21.81
C ASP A 200 1.68 18.31 -21.47
N ALA A 201 1.05 17.15 -21.66
CA ALA A 201 -0.34 16.94 -21.29
C ALA A 201 -0.56 16.90 -19.76
N LEU A 202 0.39 16.36 -19.01
CA LEU A 202 0.36 16.29 -17.54
C LEU A 202 0.45 17.68 -16.88
N GLU A 203 1.31 18.55 -17.40
CA GLU A 203 1.47 19.95 -16.95
C GLU A 203 0.19 20.76 -17.13
N ASN A 204 -0.58 20.48 -18.18
CA ASN A 204 -1.84 21.16 -18.50
C ASN A 204 -3.04 20.67 -17.67
N ARG A 205 -2.88 19.67 -16.81
CA ARG A 205 -3.97 19.18 -15.98
C ARG A 205 -4.31 20.16 -14.87
N VAL A 206 -5.61 20.32 -14.64
CA VAL A 206 -6.15 21.01 -13.44
C VAL A 206 -6.27 20.04 -12.25
N SER A 207 -6.56 18.77 -12.50
CA SER A 207 -6.67 17.73 -11.46
C SER A 207 -5.36 16.96 -11.30
N THR A 208 -5.16 16.37 -10.11
CA THR A 208 -4.03 15.46 -9.89
C THR A 208 -4.12 14.26 -10.82
N PHE A 209 -2.98 13.77 -11.28
CA PHE A 209 -2.87 12.59 -12.12
C PHE A 209 -3.05 11.30 -11.34
N GLY A 210 -2.76 11.27 -10.04
CA GLY A 210 -2.76 10.05 -9.23
C GLY A 210 -1.36 9.45 -9.13
N SER A 211 -1.21 8.17 -9.47
CA SER A 211 0.02 7.39 -9.26
C SER A 211 0.71 7.01 -10.56
N LEU A 212 2.03 7.19 -10.61
CA LEU A 212 2.88 6.77 -11.73
C LEU A 212 4.02 5.87 -11.24
N ASP A 213 4.13 4.65 -11.78
CA ASP A 213 5.20 3.69 -11.49
C ASP A 213 6.05 3.47 -12.75
N LEU A 214 7.30 3.96 -12.73
CA LEU A 214 8.25 3.92 -13.85
C LEU A 214 9.36 2.91 -13.56
N PHE A 215 9.29 1.74 -14.18
CA PHE A 215 10.37 0.78 -14.15
C PHE A 215 11.26 0.94 -15.38
N GLN A 216 12.33 1.70 -15.22
CA GLN A 216 13.28 1.92 -16.31
C GLN A 216 14.12 0.67 -16.54
N SER A 217 14.57 0.47 -17.78
CA SER A 217 15.54 -0.59 -18.07
C SER A 217 16.95 0.00 -18.09
N ARG A 218 17.98 -0.84 -17.87
CA ARG A 218 19.39 -0.41 -17.97
C ARG A 218 19.73 0.33 -19.28
N ASN A 219 19.07 -0.04 -20.38
CA ASN A 219 19.45 0.42 -21.71
C ASN A 219 18.55 1.53 -22.26
N ARG A 220 17.38 1.78 -21.65
CA ARG A 220 16.41 2.77 -22.12
C ARG A 220 15.60 3.32 -20.96
N MET A 221 15.61 4.64 -20.85
CA MET A 221 14.72 5.39 -19.97
C MET A 221 13.36 5.57 -20.64
N CYS A 222 12.28 5.55 -19.85
CA CYS A 222 10.96 5.88 -20.38
C CYS A 222 10.84 7.37 -20.69
N LEU A 223 11.39 8.22 -19.82
CA LEU A 223 11.39 9.68 -19.93
C LEU A 223 12.82 10.19 -20.09
N SER A 224 13.03 11.21 -20.91
CA SER A 224 14.30 11.95 -20.90
C SER A 224 14.55 12.63 -19.54
N SER A 225 15.80 12.97 -19.25
CA SER A 225 16.18 13.74 -18.05
C SER A 225 15.38 15.06 -17.94
N ALA A 226 15.24 15.78 -19.07
CA ALA A 226 14.49 17.03 -19.14
C ALA A 226 13.01 16.84 -18.79
N ASN A 227 12.38 15.80 -19.34
CA ASN A 227 10.96 15.50 -19.05
C ASN A 227 10.74 14.98 -17.63
N LEU A 228 11.72 14.26 -17.06
CA LEU A 228 11.65 13.80 -15.67
C LEU A 228 11.65 14.98 -14.68
N ARG A 229 12.46 16.04 -14.93
CA ARG A 229 12.48 17.28 -14.13
C ARG A 229 11.17 18.06 -14.19
N ARG A 230 10.46 17.93 -15.32
CA ARG A 230 9.19 18.60 -15.58
C ARG A 230 7.98 17.89 -14.97
N LEU A 231 8.14 16.67 -14.45
CA LEU A 231 7.02 15.95 -13.82
C LEU A 231 6.41 16.76 -12.68
N SER A 232 5.12 17.07 -12.83
CA SER A 232 4.29 17.76 -11.85
C SER A 232 2.90 17.12 -11.80
N ASN A 233 2.02 17.61 -10.91
CA ASN A 233 0.63 17.16 -10.78
C ASN A 233 0.46 15.66 -10.45
N LEU A 234 1.50 14.99 -9.95
CA LEU A 234 1.44 13.61 -9.48
C LEU A 234 1.20 13.58 -7.97
N GLU A 235 0.33 12.69 -7.51
CA GLU A 235 0.19 12.40 -6.08
C GLU A 235 1.33 11.50 -5.62
N LYS A 236 1.63 10.47 -6.42
CA LYS A 236 2.64 9.45 -6.12
C LYS A 236 3.50 9.14 -7.33
N LEU A 237 4.81 9.12 -7.12
CA LEU A 237 5.79 8.63 -8.07
C LEU A 237 6.52 7.44 -7.48
N LYS A 238 6.54 6.33 -8.20
CA LYS A 238 7.46 5.22 -7.97
C LYS A 238 8.38 5.12 -9.17
N ILE A 239 9.69 5.06 -8.93
CA ILE A 239 10.66 5.06 -10.03
C ILE A 239 11.91 4.27 -9.67
N VAL A 240 12.45 3.57 -10.66
CA VAL A 240 13.78 2.96 -10.62
C VAL A 240 14.68 3.71 -11.59
N SER A 241 15.82 4.24 -11.13
CA SER A 241 16.79 4.89 -12.01
C SER A 241 18.02 4.01 -12.21
N TYR A 242 18.36 3.76 -13.47
CA TYR A 242 19.60 3.09 -13.87
C TYR A 242 20.61 4.05 -14.50
N ASN A 243 20.26 5.33 -14.66
CA ASN A 243 21.13 6.33 -15.29
C ASN A 243 21.69 7.29 -14.24
N ARG A 244 23.02 7.40 -14.20
CA ARG A 244 23.77 8.35 -13.35
C ARG A 244 23.30 9.79 -13.54
N GLU A 245 23.09 10.22 -14.79
CA GLU A 245 22.71 11.60 -15.13
C GLU A 245 21.34 12.01 -14.54
N CYS A 246 20.49 11.03 -14.23
CA CYS A 246 19.13 11.24 -13.73
C CYS A 246 18.94 10.75 -12.30
N ALA A 247 20.01 10.33 -11.61
CA ALA A 247 19.92 9.71 -10.29
C ALA A 247 19.29 10.64 -9.23
N LEU A 248 19.55 11.95 -9.27
CA LEU A 248 18.94 12.85 -8.30
C LEU A 248 17.61 13.46 -8.74
N THR A 249 17.31 13.40 -10.04
CA THR A 249 16.14 14.10 -10.59
C THR A 249 14.81 13.69 -9.93
N PRO A 250 14.56 12.39 -9.64
CA PRO A 250 13.35 11.98 -8.94
C PRO A 250 13.13 12.62 -7.56
N LEU A 251 14.21 12.92 -6.82
CA LEU A 251 14.11 13.51 -5.48
C LEU A 251 13.52 14.93 -5.52
N SER A 252 13.76 15.66 -6.61
CA SER A 252 13.23 17.01 -6.85
C SER A 252 11.87 17.03 -7.54
N ALA A 253 11.27 15.87 -7.82
CA ALA A 253 9.94 15.81 -8.41
C ALA A 253 8.89 16.40 -7.45
N LYS A 254 7.95 17.19 -7.99
CA LYS A 254 6.88 17.83 -7.20
C LYS A 254 5.75 16.83 -6.91
N VAL A 255 6.00 15.87 -6.03
CA VAL A 255 5.07 14.79 -5.66
C VAL A 255 4.89 14.71 -4.15
N ASN A 256 3.75 14.23 -3.66
CA ASN A 256 3.55 14.04 -2.23
C ASN A 256 4.29 12.80 -1.73
N VAL A 257 4.20 11.70 -2.50
CA VAL A 257 4.78 10.41 -2.19
C VAL A 257 5.81 10.00 -3.24
N LEU A 258 7.05 9.78 -2.82
CA LEU A 258 8.13 9.29 -3.68
C LEU A 258 8.63 7.93 -3.18
N ASN A 259 8.49 6.90 -4.01
CA ASN A 259 9.12 5.60 -3.82
C ASN A 259 10.24 5.43 -4.84
N TYR A 260 11.47 5.66 -4.39
CA TYR A 260 12.62 5.74 -5.25
C TYR A 260 13.59 4.60 -5.02
N ARG A 261 13.89 3.86 -6.09
CA ARG A 261 14.94 2.83 -6.12
C ARG A 261 16.13 3.32 -6.94
N LEU A 262 17.29 3.32 -6.31
CA LEU A 262 18.51 3.93 -6.80
C LEU A 262 19.71 2.98 -6.61
N PHE A 263 20.55 2.86 -7.63
CA PHE A 263 21.85 2.21 -7.49
C PHE A 263 22.83 3.16 -6.79
N SER A 264 23.45 2.70 -5.72
CA SER A 264 24.35 3.55 -4.93
C SER A 264 25.59 3.98 -5.73
N CYS A 265 26.06 3.16 -6.68
CA CYS A 265 27.21 3.49 -7.53
C CYS A 265 26.96 4.63 -8.54
N HIS A 266 25.74 5.18 -8.59
CA HIS A 266 25.37 6.29 -9.47
C HIS A 266 25.33 7.65 -8.76
N ILE A 267 25.67 7.71 -7.48
CA ILE A 267 25.59 8.93 -6.68
C ILE A 267 26.83 9.10 -5.80
N GLU A 268 27.36 10.31 -5.81
CA GLU A 268 28.43 10.75 -4.93
C GLU A 268 27.84 11.57 -3.77
N PRO A 269 28.54 11.69 -2.62
CA PRO A 269 28.10 12.51 -1.51
C PRO A 269 27.80 13.98 -1.89
N GLU A 270 28.62 14.57 -2.76
CA GLU A 270 28.55 15.96 -3.19
C GLU A 270 27.30 16.26 -4.02
N ASP A 271 26.74 15.26 -4.69
CA ASP A 271 25.57 15.41 -5.53
C ASP A 271 24.36 15.91 -4.70
N PHE A 272 24.30 15.55 -3.41
CA PHE A 272 23.19 15.95 -2.52
C PHE A 272 23.20 17.41 -2.10
N ILE A 273 24.32 18.14 -2.24
CA ILE A 273 24.45 19.54 -1.77
C ILE A 273 23.41 20.46 -2.43
N SER A 274 23.06 20.17 -3.69
CA SER A 274 22.09 20.95 -4.48
C SER A 274 20.73 20.26 -4.63
N CYS A 275 20.54 19.10 -4.01
CA CYS A 275 19.36 18.28 -4.20
C CYS A 275 18.18 18.79 -3.38
N GLU A 276 17.21 19.43 -4.03
CA GLU A 276 15.95 19.79 -3.38
C GLU A 276 15.06 18.55 -3.29
N ILE A 277 14.78 18.05 -2.09
CA ILE A 277 13.81 16.98 -1.86
C ILE A 277 12.46 17.63 -1.59
N ARG A 278 11.44 17.34 -2.39
CA ARG A 278 10.11 17.98 -2.26
C ARG A 278 9.02 17.06 -1.70
N ALA A 279 9.27 15.75 -1.69
CA ALA A 279 8.30 14.76 -1.25
C ALA A 279 8.17 14.75 0.28
N ARG A 280 6.94 14.63 0.79
CA ARG A 280 6.66 14.53 2.24
C ARG A 280 6.73 13.09 2.74
N ASP A 281 6.36 12.14 1.89
CA ASP A 281 6.54 10.71 2.11
C ASP A 281 7.62 10.19 1.16
N LEU A 282 8.78 9.88 1.73
CA LEU A 282 9.95 9.44 0.99
C LEU A 282 10.30 8.00 1.38
N THR A 283 10.25 7.11 0.40
CA THR A 283 10.84 5.77 0.49
C THR A 283 12.06 5.72 -0.43
N LEU A 284 13.25 5.62 0.16
CA LEU A 284 14.50 5.43 -0.58
C LEU A 284 14.96 3.98 -0.45
N HIS A 285 15.19 3.35 -1.59
CA HIS A 285 15.74 2.00 -1.70
C HIS A 285 17.07 2.02 -2.43
N LEU A 286 18.16 1.80 -1.68
CA LEU A 286 19.52 1.77 -2.20
C LEU A 286 19.90 0.34 -2.59
N TRP A 287 20.34 0.19 -3.84
CA TRP A 287 20.74 -1.07 -4.47
C TRP A 287 22.24 -1.16 -4.66
N GLN A 288 22.79 -2.36 -4.45
CA GLN A 288 24.23 -2.65 -4.56
C GLN A 288 25.07 -1.78 -3.61
N PHE A 289 24.56 -1.58 -2.40
CA PHE A 289 25.20 -0.75 -1.39
C PHE A 289 26.43 -1.46 -0.82
N SER A 290 27.51 -0.70 -0.60
CA SER A 290 28.78 -1.14 0.00
C SER A 290 29.31 -0.08 0.98
N ASP A 291 30.41 -0.38 1.67
CA ASP A 291 31.13 0.52 2.60
C ASP A 291 31.50 1.88 1.97
N GLU A 292 31.94 1.88 0.72
CA GLU A 292 32.24 3.10 -0.05
C GLU A 292 31.04 4.07 -0.12
N HIS A 293 29.81 3.55 -0.01
CA HIS A 293 28.58 4.33 -0.14
C HIS A 293 28.04 4.86 1.20
N ILE A 294 28.70 4.59 2.34
CA ILE A 294 28.31 5.10 3.66
C ILE A 294 28.33 6.63 3.68
N ALA A 295 29.33 7.24 3.07
CA ALA A 295 29.43 8.70 2.93
C ALA A 295 28.22 9.26 2.15
N THR A 296 27.82 8.55 1.09
CA THR A 296 26.71 8.92 0.22
C THR A 296 25.37 8.88 0.95
N LEU A 297 25.07 7.78 1.68
CA LEU A 297 23.86 7.70 2.51
C LEU A 297 23.86 8.75 3.63
N THR A 298 25.02 9.01 4.22
CA THR A 298 25.19 10.06 5.23
C THR A 298 24.89 11.45 4.65
N ALA A 299 25.38 11.75 3.45
CA ALA A 299 25.12 13.00 2.74
C ALA A 299 23.63 13.16 2.38
N PHE A 300 22.98 12.10 1.90
CA PHE A 300 21.54 12.08 1.69
C PHE A 300 20.76 12.42 2.96
N LEU A 301 21.08 11.75 4.09
CA LEU A 301 20.40 12.01 5.35
C LEU A 301 20.65 13.43 5.85
N ASN A 302 21.87 13.94 5.69
CA ASN A 302 22.17 15.35 5.99
C ASN A 302 21.30 16.28 5.15
N GLN A 303 21.11 16.01 3.86
CA GLN A 303 20.22 16.81 3.03
C GLN A 303 18.76 16.73 3.50
N VAL A 304 18.30 15.56 3.94
CA VAL A 304 16.96 15.39 4.55
C VAL A 304 16.79 16.23 5.83
N THR A 305 17.86 16.50 6.59
CA THR A 305 17.78 17.41 7.74
C THR A 305 17.40 18.83 7.35
N THR A 306 17.75 19.28 6.14
CA THR A 306 17.46 20.64 5.67
C THR A 306 16.02 20.82 5.18
N CYS A 307 15.28 19.71 4.97
CA CYS A 307 13.96 19.73 4.37
C CYS A 307 12.87 20.25 5.33
N GLY A 308 12.87 19.80 6.58
CA GLY A 308 11.90 20.18 7.64
C GLY A 308 10.45 19.75 7.41
N HIS A 309 10.09 19.29 6.21
CA HIS A 309 8.71 18.96 5.79
C HIS A 309 8.46 17.46 5.61
N ILE A 310 9.42 16.60 5.94
CA ILE A 310 9.25 15.15 5.80
C ILE A 310 8.30 14.65 6.88
N GLU A 311 7.23 13.97 6.45
CA GLU A 311 6.21 13.36 7.31
C GLU A 311 6.44 11.85 7.44
N ARG A 312 6.96 11.19 6.39
CA ARG A 312 7.32 9.77 6.43
C ARG A 312 8.65 9.54 5.72
N LEU A 313 9.55 8.82 6.40
CA LEU A 313 10.82 8.39 5.86
C LEU A 313 10.93 6.87 5.95
N CYS A 314 11.15 6.21 4.82
CA CYS A 314 11.46 4.79 4.74
C CYS A 314 12.81 4.60 4.07
N LEU A 315 13.72 3.91 4.76
CA LEU A 315 15.04 3.55 4.24
C LEU A 315 15.08 2.04 4.02
N SER A 316 15.54 1.65 2.85
CA SER A 316 15.75 0.27 2.47
C SER A 316 17.10 0.16 1.80
N ILE A 317 17.94 -0.73 2.30
CA ILE A 317 19.33 -0.85 1.86
C ILE A 317 19.56 -2.33 1.57
N GLU A 318 19.92 -2.61 0.32
CA GLU A 318 20.28 -3.93 -0.19
C GLU A 318 21.79 -3.95 -0.46
N SER A 319 22.49 -4.81 0.29
CA SER A 319 23.95 -4.90 0.29
C SER A 319 24.39 -6.35 0.13
N THR A 320 25.46 -6.60 -0.61
CA THR A 320 26.08 -7.92 -0.69
C THR A 320 26.91 -8.28 0.54
N GLU A 321 27.29 -7.29 1.35
CA GLU A 321 28.28 -7.41 2.42
C GLU A 321 27.73 -6.92 3.77
N PRO A 322 28.13 -7.54 4.90
CA PRO A 322 27.79 -7.04 6.23
C PRO A 322 28.56 -5.76 6.55
N PHE A 323 27.93 -4.87 7.32
CA PHE A 323 28.54 -3.65 7.87
C PHE A 323 28.77 -3.84 9.36
N ASP A 324 29.94 -3.39 9.82
CA ASP A 324 30.26 -3.40 11.24
C ASP A 324 29.63 -2.21 11.96
N PHE A 325 29.74 -2.23 13.29
CA PHE A 325 29.15 -1.20 14.15
C PHE A 325 29.67 0.20 13.79
N ASP A 326 30.98 0.32 13.54
CA ASP A 326 31.63 1.60 13.26
C ASP A 326 31.23 2.19 11.90
N ASP A 327 30.97 1.33 10.90
CA ASP A 327 30.54 1.76 9.56
C ASP A 327 29.13 2.38 9.58
N VAL A 328 28.25 1.85 10.43
CA VAL A 328 26.86 2.33 10.54
C VAL A 328 26.77 3.59 11.41
N ALA A 329 27.77 3.87 12.25
CA ALA A 329 27.73 4.99 13.20
C ALA A 329 27.53 6.38 12.54
N PRO A 330 28.21 6.73 11.42
CA PRO A 330 27.95 7.98 10.69
C PRO A 330 26.49 8.10 10.20
N VAL A 331 25.94 7.00 9.67
CA VAL A 331 24.56 6.93 9.17
C VAL A 331 23.58 7.13 10.31
N ALA A 332 23.78 6.44 11.44
CA ALA A 332 22.94 6.57 12.63
C ALA A 332 22.95 8.00 13.19
N ARG A 333 24.12 8.63 13.30
CA ARG A 333 24.22 10.05 13.72
C ARG A 333 23.49 10.98 12.77
N ALA A 334 23.56 10.75 11.46
CA ALA A 334 22.82 11.54 10.48
C ALA A 334 21.31 11.33 10.59
N LEU A 335 20.86 10.08 10.79
CA LEU A 335 19.45 9.76 11.00
C LEU A 335 18.89 10.42 12.28
N ILE A 336 19.66 10.44 13.37
CA ILE A 336 19.29 11.15 14.60
C ILE A 336 19.08 12.64 14.33
N ARG A 337 19.97 13.27 13.55
CA ARG A 337 19.76 14.68 13.13
C ARG A 337 18.50 14.85 12.29
N VAL A 338 18.17 13.88 11.42
CA VAL A 338 16.92 13.90 10.64
C VAL A 338 15.70 13.92 11.53
N ILE A 339 15.68 13.08 12.58
CA ILE A 339 14.59 13.03 13.56
C ILE A 339 14.43 14.39 14.23
N TYR A 340 15.51 15.01 14.72
CA TYR A 340 15.41 16.32 15.37
C TYR A 340 14.99 17.45 14.42
N ALA A 341 15.45 17.42 13.16
CA ALA A 341 15.24 18.51 12.22
C ALA A 341 13.86 18.48 11.53
N ASN A 342 13.12 17.37 11.59
CA ASN A 342 11.83 17.20 10.91
C ASN A 342 10.69 17.05 11.93
N PRO A 343 10.18 18.15 12.52
CA PRO A 343 9.15 18.09 13.56
C PRO A 343 7.83 17.47 13.10
N ASN A 344 7.59 17.41 11.79
CA ASN A 344 6.42 16.79 11.17
C ASN A 344 6.59 15.29 10.91
N LEU A 345 7.75 14.69 11.19
CA LEU A 345 8.00 13.28 10.96
C LEU A 345 7.04 12.44 11.83
N GLN A 346 6.14 11.72 11.19
CA GLN A 346 5.13 10.85 11.81
C GLN A 346 5.56 9.38 11.76
N CYS A 347 6.27 8.99 10.72
CA CYS A 347 6.70 7.61 10.52
C CYS A 347 8.16 7.51 10.07
N LEU A 348 8.91 6.67 10.77
CA LEU A 348 10.26 6.24 10.38
C LEU A 348 10.25 4.72 10.16
N ASP A 349 10.67 4.26 8.99
CA ASP A 349 10.67 2.84 8.62
C ASP A 349 12.07 2.39 8.17
N LEU A 350 12.71 1.61 9.03
CA LEU A 350 14.03 1.01 8.83
C LEU A 350 13.91 -0.51 8.61
N SER A 351 12.69 -1.03 8.44
CA SER A 351 12.44 -2.47 8.47
C SER A 351 12.89 -3.24 7.23
N LYS A 352 13.20 -2.50 6.17
CA LYS A 352 13.65 -3.00 4.86
C LYS A 352 15.12 -2.70 4.57
N THR A 353 15.89 -2.23 5.55
CA THR A 353 17.33 -2.51 5.49
C THR A 353 17.44 -4.03 5.64
N GLU A 354 18.28 -4.66 4.83
CA GLU A 354 18.51 -6.10 4.94
C GLU A 354 18.92 -6.48 6.38
N SER A 355 19.23 -7.75 6.64
CA SER A 355 20.19 -8.04 7.71
C SER A 355 21.51 -7.30 7.37
N ARG A 356 22.75 -7.68 7.63
CA ARG A 356 23.94 -6.91 7.19
C ARG A 356 24.12 -5.48 7.75
N PHE A 357 23.11 -4.62 7.94
CA PHE A 357 23.21 -3.31 8.59
C PHE A 357 23.05 -3.45 10.11
N TYR A 358 24.13 -3.24 10.87
CA TYR A 358 24.16 -3.41 12.32
C TYR A 358 23.47 -2.26 13.09
N TRP A 359 22.15 -2.14 12.99
CA TRP A 359 21.37 -1.08 13.67
C TRP A 359 21.26 -1.24 15.20
N GLY A 360 21.35 -2.46 15.73
CA GLY A 360 21.06 -2.79 17.14
C GLY A 360 21.64 -1.80 18.16
N PRO A 361 22.97 -1.60 18.19
CA PRO A 361 23.65 -0.71 19.12
C PRO A 361 23.28 0.77 18.94
N HIS A 362 22.92 1.17 17.72
CA HIS A 362 22.60 2.55 17.37
C HIS A 362 21.17 2.94 17.74
N PHE A 363 20.28 1.96 17.97
CA PHE A 363 18.89 2.23 18.34
C PHE A 363 18.74 2.96 19.67
N GLN A 364 19.72 2.88 20.57
CA GLN A 364 19.67 3.67 21.81
C GLN A 364 19.59 5.17 21.48
N GLY A 365 20.51 5.70 20.67
CA GLY A 365 20.50 7.10 20.27
C GLY A 365 19.30 7.47 19.41
N VAL A 366 18.82 6.55 18.56
CA VAL A 366 17.58 6.75 17.79
C VAL A 366 16.38 6.87 18.71
N PHE A 367 16.26 6.01 19.73
CA PHE A 367 15.15 6.06 20.69
C PHE A 367 15.20 7.34 21.52
N GLU A 368 16.36 7.72 22.05
CA GLU A 368 16.54 8.98 22.78
C GLU A 368 16.07 10.20 21.94
N ALA A 369 16.37 10.22 20.64
CA ALA A 369 15.89 11.28 19.74
C ALA A 369 14.37 11.29 19.53
N ILE A 370 13.73 10.12 19.64
CA ILE A 370 12.28 9.97 19.47
C ILE A 370 11.52 10.31 20.75
N GLU A 371 12.13 10.19 21.94
CA GLU A 371 11.47 10.41 23.23
C GLU A 371 10.74 11.75 23.31
N GLY A 372 11.39 12.82 22.84
CA GLY A 372 10.84 14.18 22.81
C GLY A 372 10.15 14.57 21.49
N HIS A 373 10.07 13.66 20.51
CA HIS A 373 9.60 14.04 19.18
C HIS A 373 8.09 14.34 19.15
N PRO A 374 7.65 15.53 18.70
CA PRO A 374 6.27 15.97 18.86
C PRO A 374 5.28 15.16 18.00
N SER A 375 5.69 14.78 16.79
CA SER A 375 4.78 14.18 15.79
C SER A 375 5.04 12.70 15.50
N LEU A 376 6.14 12.10 15.99
CA LEU A 376 6.48 10.74 15.58
C LEU A 376 5.51 9.80 16.28
N ARG A 377 4.89 8.91 15.50
CA ARG A 377 3.91 7.93 15.99
C ARG A 377 4.31 6.51 15.67
N THR A 378 5.03 6.30 14.58
CA THR A 378 5.38 4.96 14.12
C THR A 378 6.87 4.85 13.87
N LEU A 379 7.49 3.86 14.52
CA LEU A 379 8.82 3.39 14.17
C LEU A 379 8.70 1.95 13.69
N VAL A 380 9.09 1.68 12.45
CA VAL A 380 9.12 0.32 11.89
C VAL A 380 10.56 -0.16 11.87
N VAL A 381 10.81 -1.29 12.52
CA VAL A 381 12.13 -1.91 12.64
C VAL A 381 12.11 -3.31 12.05
N GLN A 382 13.29 -3.90 11.86
CA GLN A 382 13.37 -5.30 11.47
C GLN A 382 12.86 -6.18 12.63
N SER A 383 11.99 -7.15 12.33
CA SER A 383 11.34 -7.98 13.35
C SER A 383 12.33 -8.77 14.18
N PHE A 384 12.03 -8.90 15.47
CA PHE A 384 12.67 -9.83 16.41
C PHE A 384 12.47 -11.31 16.09
N ALA A 385 11.67 -11.65 15.07
CA ALA A 385 11.13 -12.99 14.88
C ALA A 385 12.19 -14.08 15.10
N THR A 386 12.03 -14.78 16.22
CA THR A 386 12.75 -15.96 16.71
C THR A 386 12.48 -17.18 15.83
N LYS A 387 12.46 -17.00 14.51
CA LYS A 387 12.30 -18.09 13.54
C LYS A 387 13.49 -19.06 13.50
N PHE A 388 14.42 -18.95 14.43
CA PHE A 388 15.43 -19.95 14.69
C PHE A 388 14.94 -21.09 15.60
N ASP A 389 13.77 -20.98 16.23
CA ASP A 389 13.14 -22.09 16.97
C ASP A 389 12.70 -23.27 16.06
N SER A 390 12.83 -23.15 14.72
CA SER A 390 12.49 -24.24 13.78
C SER A 390 13.67 -24.71 12.91
N LEU A 391 14.90 -24.26 13.17
CA LEU A 391 16.11 -24.69 12.46
C LEU A 391 17.16 -25.24 13.43
N GLU A 392 16.68 -25.96 14.45
CA GLU A 392 17.43 -26.58 15.56
C GLU A 392 18.45 -27.66 15.14
N GLY A 393 18.82 -27.75 13.85
CA GLY A 393 19.64 -28.85 13.33
C GLY A 393 20.81 -28.49 12.42
N TYR A 394 21.01 -27.22 12.03
CA TYR A 394 21.97 -26.90 10.95
C TYR A 394 22.89 -25.70 11.16
N LEU A 395 22.95 -25.14 12.37
CA LEU A 395 23.61 -23.84 12.56
C LEU A 395 24.88 -23.99 13.39
N ASP A 396 26.00 -24.02 12.67
CA ASP A 396 27.35 -23.81 13.19
C ASP A 396 27.40 -22.51 14.03
N LYS A 397 28.27 -22.49 15.05
CA LYS A 397 28.45 -21.41 16.06
C LYS A 397 28.53 -19.97 15.51
N ALA A 398 28.75 -19.77 14.22
CA ALA A 398 28.80 -18.46 13.57
C ALA A 398 27.46 -17.69 13.61
N GLU A 399 26.32 -18.35 13.80
CA GLU A 399 25.02 -17.65 13.81
C GLU A 399 24.62 -17.02 15.15
N GLY A 400 25.29 -17.36 16.26
CA GLY A 400 25.03 -16.71 17.56
C GLY A 400 25.33 -15.20 17.56
N GLU A 401 26.37 -14.79 16.83
CA GLU A 401 26.68 -13.37 16.59
C GLU A 401 25.68 -12.71 15.64
N PHE A 402 25.18 -13.43 14.64
CA PHE A 402 24.23 -12.89 13.66
C PHE A 402 22.92 -12.51 14.31
N VAL A 403 22.46 -13.29 15.31
CA VAL A 403 21.29 -12.97 16.10
C VAL A 403 21.49 -11.62 16.78
N GLN A 404 22.54 -11.38 17.56
CA GLN A 404 22.73 -10.09 18.29
C GLN A 404 22.74 -8.82 17.40
N ARG A 405 23.03 -8.94 16.10
CA ARG A 405 23.20 -7.78 15.20
C ARG A 405 21.95 -6.93 14.95
N TYR A 406 20.76 -7.41 15.27
CA TYR A 406 19.51 -6.67 14.97
C TYR A 406 18.66 -6.36 16.20
N TYR A 407 19.17 -6.72 17.39
CA TYR A 407 18.46 -6.50 18.63
C TYR A 407 18.82 -5.13 19.16
N PHE A 408 17.81 -4.28 19.29
CA PHE A 408 17.89 -3.23 20.30
C PHE A 408 17.57 -3.83 21.66
N ASN A 409 18.16 -3.25 22.70
CA ASN A 409 17.93 -3.69 24.06
C ASN A 409 16.45 -3.51 24.44
N ARG A 410 15.83 -4.50 25.07
CA ARG A 410 14.44 -4.40 25.55
C ARG A 410 14.29 -3.25 26.54
N SER A 411 15.30 -2.97 27.36
CA SER A 411 15.28 -1.87 28.32
C SER A 411 15.20 -0.50 27.64
N THR A 412 15.85 -0.32 26.49
CA THR A 412 15.79 0.96 25.75
C THR A 412 14.41 1.17 25.13
N LEU A 413 13.76 0.11 24.62
CA LEU A 413 12.37 0.20 24.16
C LEU A 413 11.40 0.51 25.31
N GLN A 414 11.55 -0.16 26.46
CA GLN A 414 10.76 0.14 27.66
C GLN A 414 10.94 1.61 28.07
N HIS A 415 12.18 2.10 28.04
CA HIS A 415 12.49 3.50 28.33
C HIS A 415 11.78 4.45 27.36
N LEU A 416 11.92 4.24 26.05
CA LEU A 416 11.24 5.01 25.02
C LEU A 416 9.72 5.06 25.24
N LEU A 417 9.08 3.91 25.44
CA LEU A 417 7.63 3.84 25.61
C LEU A 417 7.15 4.50 26.91
N SER A 418 7.99 4.54 27.94
CA SER A 418 7.69 5.24 29.19
C SER A 418 7.74 6.77 29.04
N ARG A 419 8.61 7.26 28.14
CA ARG A 419 8.86 8.69 27.90
C ARG A 419 7.97 9.26 26.80
N ASN A 420 7.73 8.51 25.74
CA ASN A 420 6.88 8.89 24.61
C ASN A 420 5.66 7.98 24.49
N ARG A 421 4.52 8.47 24.97
CA ARG A 421 3.26 7.71 24.99
C ARG A 421 2.55 7.64 23.63
N ASN A 422 3.04 8.37 22.64
CA ASN A 422 2.41 8.46 21.32
C ASN A 422 3.04 7.53 20.28
N VAL A 423 4.18 6.91 20.61
CA VAL A 423 4.95 6.08 19.67
C VAL A 423 4.54 4.61 19.76
N VAL A 424 4.46 3.97 18.59
CA VAL A 424 4.33 2.54 18.42
C VAL A 424 5.55 2.03 17.64
N VAL A 425 6.25 1.07 18.23
CA VAL A 425 7.35 0.36 17.56
C VAL A 425 6.82 -0.96 17.02
N GLN A 426 6.92 -1.15 15.71
CA GLN A 426 6.39 -2.31 15.01
C GLN A 426 7.43 -2.93 14.10
N ASP A 427 7.23 -4.18 13.74
CA ASP A 427 8.07 -4.88 12.79
C ASP A 427 7.60 -4.69 11.33
N LYS A 428 8.36 -5.25 10.37
CA LYS A 428 8.01 -5.24 8.94
C LYS A 428 6.64 -5.84 8.59
N SER A 429 6.04 -6.64 9.48
CA SER A 429 4.71 -7.23 9.31
C SER A 429 3.59 -6.37 9.91
N GLY A 430 3.94 -5.23 10.53
CA GLY A 430 3.02 -4.36 11.25
C GLY A 430 2.66 -4.87 12.65
N LYS A 431 3.37 -5.89 13.17
CA LYS A 431 3.17 -6.37 14.54
C LYS A 431 3.97 -5.53 15.51
N LYS A 432 3.40 -5.20 16.66
CA LYS A 432 4.11 -4.48 17.73
C LYS A 432 5.29 -5.30 18.23
N CYS A 433 6.43 -4.64 18.41
CA CYS A 433 7.58 -5.21 19.09
C CYS A 433 7.25 -5.40 20.58
N THR A 434 7.27 -6.63 21.08
CA THR A 434 6.84 -6.96 22.44
C THR A 434 7.69 -8.05 23.09
N ASP A 435 7.70 -8.08 24.42
CA ASP A 435 8.22 -9.16 25.26
C ASP A 435 7.09 -10.02 25.88
N GLY A 436 5.84 -9.78 25.51
CA GLY A 436 4.65 -10.46 26.04
C GLY A 436 4.30 -10.09 27.49
N SER A 437 4.97 -9.10 28.08
CA SER A 437 4.75 -8.70 29.48
C SER A 437 4.89 -7.17 29.65
N THR A 438 6.04 -6.69 30.09
CA THR A 438 6.26 -5.28 30.48
C THR A 438 6.02 -4.32 29.33
N ILE A 439 6.45 -4.66 28.11
CA ILE A 439 6.25 -3.81 26.94
C ILE A 439 4.77 -3.74 26.54
N ASP A 440 4.04 -4.86 26.67
CA ASP A 440 2.60 -4.89 26.41
C ASP A 440 1.81 -4.05 27.42
N GLU A 441 2.22 -4.08 28.69
CA GLU A 441 1.65 -3.22 29.73
C GLU A 441 1.90 -1.73 29.42
N LEU A 442 3.10 -1.36 28.99
CA LEU A 442 3.42 0.01 28.56
C LEU A 442 2.57 0.44 27.35
N TYR A 443 2.40 -0.41 26.33
CA TYR A 443 1.51 -0.10 25.22
C TYR A 443 0.05 0.04 25.65
N ALA A 444 -0.42 -0.80 26.58
CA ALA A 444 -1.77 -0.72 27.11
C ALA A 444 -1.98 0.57 27.91
N LEU A 445 -1.00 0.98 28.71
CA LEU A 445 -1.00 2.24 29.45
C LEU A 445 -0.98 3.44 28.50
N ASN A 446 -0.13 3.42 27.47
CA ASN A 446 -0.02 4.48 26.46
C ASN A 446 -1.32 4.62 25.66
N LYS A 447 -1.94 3.50 25.26
CA LYS A 447 -3.26 3.50 24.61
C LYS A 447 -4.32 4.13 25.52
N PHE A 448 -4.31 3.79 26.82
CA PHE A 448 -5.23 4.37 27.80
C PHE A 448 -4.99 5.88 27.95
N TYR A 449 -3.73 6.32 28.03
CA TYR A 449 -3.37 7.74 28.08
C TYR A 449 -3.87 8.52 26.88
N ASN A 450 -3.64 8.02 25.66
CA ASN A 450 -4.06 8.69 24.44
C ASN A 450 -5.59 8.77 24.34
N GLY A 451 -6.31 7.71 24.75
CA GLY A 451 -7.77 7.73 24.83
C GLY A 451 -8.27 8.77 25.86
N SER A 452 -7.66 8.80 27.05
CA SER A 452 -7.98 9.77 28.09
C SER A 452 -7.72 11.21 27.64
N ALA A 453 -6.58 11.48 26.99
CA ALA A 453 -6.27 12.80 26.45
C ALA A 453 -7.26 13.23 25.34
N GLY A 454 -7.72 12.29 24.51
CA GLY A 454 -8.72 12.54 23.48
C GLY A 454 -10.08 12.98 24.02
N LEU A 455 -10.47 12.52 25.22
CA LEU A 455 -11.73 12.93 25.86
C LEU A 455 -11.78 14.43 26.19
N VAL A 456 -10.63 15.11 26.25
CA VAL A 456 -10.58 16.57 26.47
C VAL A 456 -11.21 17.33 25.29
N ALA A 457 -11.20 16.75 24.09
CA ALA A 457 -11.82 17.32 22.90
C ALA A 457 -13.34 17.06 22.80
N GLU A 458 -13.91 16.23 23.69
CA GLU A 458 -15.34 15.92 23.69
C GLU A 458 -16.16 17.08 24.25
N ALA A 459 -17.42 17.16 23.83
CA ALA A 459 -18.34 18.19 24.33
C ALA A 459 -18.53 18.09 25.85
N THR A 460 -18.61 19.24 26.53
CA THR A 460 -18.71 19.33 28.00
C THR A 460 -19.89 18.53 28.59
N VAL A 461 -20.97 18.32 27.82
CA VAL A 461 -22.13 17.53 28.26
C VAL A 461 -21.86 16.01 28.24
N VAL A 462 -21.02 15.55 27.32
CA VAL A 462 -20.75 14.12 27.08
C VAL A 462 -19.51 13.66 27.84
N ARG A 463 -18.56 14.57 28.09
CA ARG A 463 -17.30 14.25 28.75
C ARG A 463 -17.46 13.69 30.18
N PRO A 464 -18.28 14.25 31.10
CA PRO A 464 -18.45 13.68 32.43
C PRO A 464 -18.91 12.21 32.45
N PRO A 465 -20.01 11.82 31.77
CA PRO A 465 -20.39 10.40 31.76
C PRO A 465 -19.31 9.50 31.16
N LEU A 466 -18.58 9.95 30.13
CA LEU A 466 -17.45 9.19 29.57
C LEU A 466 -16.30 9.01 30.56
N VAL A 467 -15.93 10.06 31.30
CA VAL A 467 -14.91 9.99 32.35
C VAL A 467 -15.35 9.04 33.47
N ALA A 468 -16.61 9.12 33.91
CA ALA A 468 -17.15 8.24 34.95
C ALA A 468 -17.14 6.76 34.50
N THR A 469 -17.60 6.47 33.29
CA THR A 469 -17.56 5.11 32.71
C THR A 469 -16.13 4.61 32.56
N THR A 470 -15.22 5.46 32.08
CA THR A 470 -13.80 5.09 31.91
C THR A 470 -13.13 4.82 33.27
N LEU A 471 -13.49 5.58 34.30
CA LEU A 471 -13.02 5.36 35.67
C LEU A 471 -13.52 4.03 36.23
N ALA A 472 -14.83 3.76 36.12
CA ALA A 472 -15.46 2.55 36.66
C ALA A 472 -15.03 1.27 35.94
N GLU A 473 -15.01 1.29 34.60
CA GLU A 473 -14.82 0.09 33.79
C GLU A 473 -13.36 -0.12 33.35
N GLY A 474 -12.63 0.97 33.05
CA GLY A 474 -11.31 0.91 32.44
C GLY A 474 -10.13 1.15 33.40
N ALA A 475 -10.32 1.97 34.42
CA ALA A 475 -9.26 2.43 35.33
C ALA A 475 -9.34 1.82 36.73
N SER A 476 -10.52 1.40 37.21
CA SER A 476 -10.78 0.98 38.60
C SER A 476 -9.82 -0.08 39.17
N LYS A 477 -9.23 -0.93 38.33
CA LYS A 477 -8.28 -1.98 38.72
C LYS A 477 -6.81 -1.59 38.58
N SER A 478 -6.50 -0.36 38.17
CA SER A 478 -5.12 0.10 37.94
C SER A 478 -4.95 1.51 38.49
N PHE A 479 -4.20 1.62 39.59
CA PHE A 479 -3.88 2.90 40.20
C PHE A 479 -3.27 3.89 39.19
N GLN A 480 -2.37 3.42 38.33
CA GLN A 480 -1.75 4.27 37.30
C GLN A 480 -2.77 4.81 36.30
N ARG A 481 -3.70 3.98 35.82
CA ARG A 481 -4.75 4.43 34.90
C ARG A 481 -5.71 5.40 35.59
N THR A 482 -6.09 5.13 36.82
CA THR A 482 -6.94 6.02 37.62
C THR A 482 -6.28 7.38 37.82
N ALA A 483 -5.03 7.40 38.30
CA ALA A 483 -4.27 8.63 38.51
C ALA A 483 -4.15 9.43 37.20
N LEU A 484 -3.88 8.75 36.09
CA LEU A 484 -3.72 9.37 34.78
C LEU A 484 -5.02 9.92 34.20
N LEU A 485 -6.14 9.20 34.36
CA LEU A 485 -7.46 9.71 33.98
C LEU A 485 -7.83 10.95 34.79
N LEU A 486 -7.65 10.89 36.11
CA LEU A 486 -7.99 12.00 37.01
C LEU A 486 -7.10 13.23 36.78
N ALA A 487 -5.81 13.02 36.48
CA ALA A 487 -4.90 14.12 36.15
C ALA A 487 -5.31 14.86 34.86
N ASN A 488 -5.81 14.13 33.86
CA ASN A 488 -6.28 14.73 32.60
C ASN A 488 -7.65 15.40 32.73
N HIS A 489 -8.48 14.98 33.70
CA HIS A 489 -9.89 15.39 33.84
C HIS A 489 -10.20 15.92 35.24
N THR A 490 -9.29 16.68 35.82
CA THR A 490 -9.45 17.24 37.17
C THR A 490 -10.65 18.20 37.26
N ASP A 491 -10.94 18.91 36.18
CA ASP A 491 -12.13 19.77 36.05
C ASP A 491 -13.43 18.97 36.19
N THR A 492 -13.53 17.83 35.50
CA THR A 492 -14.68 16.93 35.54
C THR A 492 -14.85 16.31 36.93
N LEU A 493 -13.76 16.04 37.64
CA LEU A 493 -13.80 15.59 39.03
C LEU A 493 -14.40 16.68 39.95
N CYS A 494 -14.02 17.94 39.76
CA CYS A 494 -14.61 19.06 40.48
C CYS A 494 -16.11 19.19 40.19
N GLU A 495 -16.54 19.01 38.93
CA GLU A 495 -17.96 19.00 38.56
C GLU A 495 -18.74 17.91 39.30
N PHE A 496 -18.21 16.68 39.38
CA PHE A 496 -18.84 15.60 40.16
C PHE A 496 -19.02 15.98 41.62
N ILE A 497 -18.00 16.57 42.26
CA ILE A 497 -18.07 17.00 43.66
C ILE A 497 -19.10 18.12 43.85
N HIS A 498 -19.19 19.06 42.91
CA HIS A 498 -20.17 20.15 42.97
C HIS A 498 -21.61 19.64 42.82
N THR A 499 -21.86 18.69 41.91
CA THR A 499 -23.20 18.09 41.77
C THR A 499 -23.65 17.35 43.04
N LEU A 500 -22.74 16.65 43.72
CA LEU A 500 -23.05 15.96 44.98
C LEU A 500 -23.40 16.92 46.13
N ASN A 501 -22.80 18.13 46.15
CA ASN A 501 -23.09 19.13 47.18
C ASN A 501 -24.43 19.84 46.99
N LEU A 502 -24.91 19.96 45.75
CA LEU A 502 -26.20 20.59 45.44
C LEU A 502 -27.38 19.68 45.82
N ASP A 503 -27.25 18.37 45.67
CA ASP A 503 -28.32 17.43 46.00
C ASP A 503 -28.49 17.17 47.52
N CYS A 504 -27.47 17.49 48.33
CA CYS A 504 -27.54 17.37 49.79
C CYS A 504 -28.11 18.59 50.52
N THR A 505 -28.39 19.70 49.83
CA THR A 505 -28.92 20.94 50.47
C THR A 505 -30.43 21.12 50.34
N PHE A 506 -31.15 20.17 49.74
CA PHE A 506 -32.61 20.07 49.88
C PHE A 506 -32.97 19.59 51.28
N SER A 507 -32.98 20.54 52.22
CA SER A 507 -33.59 20.36 53.53
C SER A 507 -35.07 20.02 53.39
N PRO A 508 -35.59 19.05 54.17
CA PRO A 508 -36.98 18.62 54.14
C PRO A 508 -37.85 19.70 54.77
N THR A 509 -38.21 20.73 54.00
CA THR A 509 -39.23 21.69 54.45
C THR A 509 -40.60 21.09 54.16
N SER A 510 -41.07 20.35 55.17
CA SER A 510 -42.46 20.21 55.58
C SER A 510 -43.52 20.80 54.62
N LEU A 511 -44.34 19.95 54.01
CA LEU A 511 -45.75 20.27 53.75
C LEU A 511 -46.60 18.99 53.80
N SER A 512 -47.33 18.92 54.91
CA SER A 512 -48.69 18.38 55.09
C SER A 512 -49.15 17.19 54.24
N ARG A 513 -49.36 16.08 54.96
CA ARG A 513 -50.62 15.30 54.98
C ARG A 513 -51.82 15.99 54.31
N GLU A 514 -52.33 15.38 53.25
CA GLU A 514 -53.75 15.10 52.93
C GLU A 514 -53.79 14.30 51.61
N SER A 515 -53.83 12.98 51.70
CA SER A 515 -55.00 12.12 51.48
C SER A 515 -55.55 12.06 50.05
N SER A 516 -55.52 10.83 49.50
CA SER A 516 -56.54 10.24 48.61
C SER A 516 -56.48 10.60 47.11
N GLN A 517 -55.96 9.69 46.27
CA GLN A 517 -56.79 8.73 45.52
C GLN A 517 -55.98 7.86 44.53
N CYS A 518 -56.44 6.61 44.43
CA CYS A 518 -56.16 5.59 43.43
C CYS A 518 -55.91 6.11 42.00
N ASN A 519 -54.91 5.56 41.30
CA ASN A 519 -55.21 4.61 40.24
C ASN A 519 -54.01 3.79 39.73
N ARG A 520 -54.33 2.52 39.51
CA ARG A 520 -53.55 1.42 38.92
C ARG A 520 -53.00 1.77 37.54
N ILE A 521 -51.68 1.58 37.30
CA ILE A 521 -51.20 1.14 35.97
C ILE A 521 -50.14 0.03 36.09
N ARG A 522 -50.55 -1.09 35.49
CA ARG A 522 -49.95 -2.39 35.18
C ARG A 522 -48.42 -2.51 35.08
N LYS A 523 -47.92 -3.53 35.81
CA LYS A 523 -46.74 -4.34 35.50
C LYS A 523 -46.78 -4.83 34.04
N ARG A 524 -45.71 -4.60 33.28
CA ARG A 524 -45.40 -5.40 32.09
C ARG A 524 -43.99 -5.98 32.23
N LYS A 525 -43.99 -7.25 32.63
CA LYS A 525 -42.89 -8.22 32.57
C LYS A 525 -42.47 -8.37 31.10
N LYS A 526 -41.19 -8.15 30.77
CA LYS A 526 -40.58 -8.64 29.54
C LYS A 526 -39.33 -9.44 29.89
N SER A 527 -39.55 -10.75 29.87
CA SER A 527 -38.57 -11.80 29.69
C SER A 527 -38.15 -11.89 28.21
N GLY A 528 -36.93 -12.36 27.97
CA GLY A 528 -36.42 -12.82 26.68
C GLY A 528 -35.41 -11.83 26.07
N ASP A 529 -34.24 -12.23 25.57
CA ASP A 529 -33.63 -13.55 25.45
C ASP A 529 -32.12 -13.34 25.35
N ALA A 530 -31.38 -14.27 25.93
CA ALA A 530 -29.95 -14.43 25.72
C ALA A 530 -29.72 -14.99 24.30
N ALA A 531 -28.98 -14.26 23.46
CA ALA A 531 -28.45 -14.77 22.20
C ALA A 531 -26.92 -14.63 22.17
N ILE A 532 -26.31 -15.70 22.66
CA ILE A 532 -25.06 -16.32 22.24
C ILE A 532 -24.50 -15.76 20.92
N PHE A 533 -23.36 -15.07 20.98
CA PHE A 533 -22.43 -14.93 19.85
C PHE A 533 -21.14 -15.70 20.18
N ALA A 534 -21.21 -17.03 20.02
CA ALA A 534 -20.02 -17.87 19.96
C ALA A 534 -19.49 -17.85 18.51
N ARG A 535 -18.40 -17.11 18.27
CA ARG A 535 -17.61 -17.27 17.05
C ARG A 535 -16.84 -18.59 17.15
N LYS A 536 -17.23 -19.55 16.32
CA LYS A 536 -16.46 -20.76 16.01
C LYS A 536 -15.11 -20.36 15.38
N THR A 537 -14.03 -20.66 16.08
CA THR A 537 -12.71 -20.92 15.51
C THR A 537 -12.74 -22.33 14.93
N THR A 538 -12.78 -22.45 13.60
CA THR A 538 -12.43 -23.69 12.92
C THR A 538 -10.92 -23.85 12.93
N ARG A 539 -10.48 -24.78 13.77
CA ARG A 539 -9.20 -25.49 13.68
C ARG A 539 -9.28 -26.39 12.44
N ASN A 540 -8.41 -26.18 11.46
CA ASN A 540 -8.13 -27.18 10.44
C ASN A 540 -6.75 -27.75 10.77
N GLU A 541 -6.75 -29.01 11.18
CA GLU A 541 -5.61 -29.92 11.07
C GLU A 541 -5.60 -30.45 9.64
N ASN A 542 -4.51 -30.15 8.92
CA ASN A 542 -3.85 -30.97 7.90
C ASN A 542 -2.57 -30.25 7.47
#